data_AF-A0A326RN51-F1
#
_entry.id   AF-A0A326RN51-F1
#
_cell.length_a   1.000
_cell.length_b   1.000
_cell.length_c   1.000
_cell.angle_alpha   90.00
_cell.angle_beta   90.00
_cell.angle_gamma   90.00
#
_symmetry.space_group_name_H-M   'P 1'
#
loop_
_entity.id
_entity.type
_entity.pdbx_description
1 polymer ?
#
loop_
_entity_poly.entity_id
_entity_poly.type
_entity_poly.pdbx_seq_one_letter_code
_entity_poly.pdbx_strand_id
1 'polypeptide(L)'
;MSDFRQSQNEAHPNKTNTLMTGIILLLILFVTIQIWFLFGALNNALQENLNFAITTAVGSLVFAFASFWLLRYLPDPIKKRKKK
;
A
#
# COMPACT_ATOMS: atom_id res chain seq x y z
N MET A 1 -24.26 23.82 11.04
CA MET A 1 -25.02 23.11 9.99
C MET A 1 -24.03 22.22 9.25
N SER A 2 -24.26 20.90 9.18
CA SER A 2 -23.51 20.07 8.23
C SER A 2 -23.99 20.41 6.83
N ASP A 3 -23.07 20.48 5.87
CA ASP A 3 -23.43 20.75 4.48
C ASP A 3 -24.07 19.49 3.87
N PHE A 4 -25.00 19.63 2.92
CA PHE A 4 -25.76 18.51 2.35
C PHE A 4 -24.84 17.41 1.78
N ARG A 5 -23.70 17.81 1.22
CA ARG A 5 -22.67 16.89 0.69
C ARG A 5 -21.97 16.10 1.81
N GLN A 6 -21.75 16.72 2.97
CA GLN A 6 -21.15 16.04 4.12
C GLN A 6 -22.12 15.00 4.68
N SER A 7 -23.41 15.33 4.83
CA SER A 7 -24.39 14.38 5.36
C SER A 7 -24.59 13.17 4.43
N GLN A 8 -24.51 13.36 3.12
CA GLN A 8 -24.56 12.24 2.17
C GLN A 8 -23.32 11.32 2.25
N ASN A 9 -22.13 11.90 2.35
CA ASN A 9 -20.89 11.11 2.51
C ASN A 9 -20.87 10.35 3.84
N GLU A 10 -21.43 10.93 4.90
CA GLU A 10 -21.61 10.25 6.20
C GLU A 10 -22.67 9.14 6.14
N ALA A 11 -23.72 9.29 5.33
CA ALA A 11 -24.77 8.28 5.14
C ALA A 11 -24.33 7.08 4.28
N HIS A 12 -23.35 7.25 3.39
CA HIS A 12 -22.85 6.20 2.50
C HIS A 12 -21.32 6.00 2.58
N PRO A 13 -20.78 5.59 3.75
CA PRO A 13 -19.34 5.43 3.99
C PRO A 13 -18.71 4.26 3.23
N ASN A 14 -19.53 3.32 2.71
CA ASN A 14 -19.06 2.08 2.09
C ASN A 14 -18.08 2.31 0.93
N LYS A 15 -18.27 3.37 0.12
CA LYS A 15 -17.38 3.66 -1.01
C LYS A 15 -15.95 3.97 -0.54
N THR A 16 -15.83 4.81 0.49
CA THR A 16 -14.55 5.18 1.10
C THR A 16 -13.89 3.97 1.78
N ASN A 17 -14.68 3.17 2.49
CA ASN A 17 -14.18 1.96 3.16
C ASN A 17 -13.68 0.92 2.14
N THR A 18 -14.41 0.67 1.06
CA THR A 18 -13.98 -0.27 0.01
C THR A 18 -12.66 0.17 -0.64
N LEU A 19 -12.50 1.46 -0.95
CA LEU A 19 -11.24 1.97 -1.51
C LEU A 19 -10.08 1.80 -0.53
N MET A 20 -10.29 2.14 0.75
CA MET A 20 -9.29 1.98 1.80
C MET A 20 -8.88 0.51 1.97
N THR A 21 -9.85 -0.40 2.03
CA THR A 21 -9.59 -1.85 2.10
C THR A 21 -8.80 -2.32 0.88
N GLY A 22 -9.16 -1.88 -0.33
CA GLY A 22 -8.42 -2.21 -1.55
C GLY A 22 -6.96 -1.76 -1.50
N ILE A 23 -6.70 -0.53 -1.05
CA ILE A 23 -5.33 -0.02 -0.86
C ILE A 23 -4.56 -0.85 0.16
N ILE A 24 -5.17 -1.17 1.30
CA ILE A 24 -4.53 -2.00 2.34
C ILE A 24 -4.18 -3.39 1.80
N LEU A 25 -5.11 -4.06 1.12
CA LEU A 25 -4.86 -5.38 0.53
C LEU A 25 -3.72 -5.35 -0.49
N LEU A 26 -3.65 -4.28 -1.29
CA LEU A 26 -2.58 -4.12 -2.29
C LEU A 26 -1.22 -3.83 -1.64
N LEU A 27 -1.18 -3.06 -0.55
CA LEU A 27 0.04 -2.89 0.25
C LEU A 27 0.49 -4.19 0.92
N ILE A 28 -0.45 -4.98 1.45
CA ILE A 28 -0.15 -6.30 2.01
C ILE A 28 0.47 -7.19 0.93
N LEU A 29 -0.11 -7.22 -0.26
CA LEU A 29 0.43 -7.97 -1.40
C LEU A 29 1.87 -7.53 -1.74
N PHE A 30 2.13 -6.22 -1.80
CA PHE A 30 3.48 -5.70 -2.04
C PHE A 30 4.47 -6.16 -0.98
N VAL A 31 4.10 -6.10 0.31
CA VAL A 31 4.95 -6.58 1.40
C VAL A 31 5.17 -8.08 1.32
N THR A 32 4.15 -8.88 0.97
CA THR A 32 4.30 -10.32 0.79
C THR A 32 5.29 -10.65 -0.33
N ILE A 33 5.20 -9.96 -1.47
CA ILE A 33 6.15 -10.14 -2.59
C ILE A 33 7.58 -9.73 -2.17
N GLN A 34 7.72 -8.64 -1.41
CA GLN A 34 9.02 -8.19 -0.88
C GLN A 34 9.67 -9.23 0.05
N ILE A 35 8.87 -9.86 0.92
CA ILE A 35 9.34 -10.95 1.78
C ILE A 35 9.78 -12.13 0.91
N TRP A 36 9.01 -12.47 -0.12
CA TRP A 36 9.39 -13.54 -1.05
C TRP A 36 10.69 -13.23 -1.81
N PHE A 37 10.90 -11.99 -2.28
CA PHE A 37 12.16 -11.54 -2.88
C PHE A 37 13.33 -11.66 -1.91
N LEU A 38 13.15 -11.30 -0.64
CA LEU A 38 14.18 -11.43 0.39
C LEU A 38 14.57 -12.91 0.60
N PHE A 39 13.58 -13.79 0.76
CA PHE A 39 13.84 -15.23 0.88
C PHE A 39 14.54 -15.78 -0.36
N GLY A 40 14.07 -15.43 -1.55
CA GLY A 40 14.70 -15.83 -2.80
C GLY A 40 16.15 -15.36 -2.88
N ALA A 41 16.43 -14.10 -2.51
CA ALA A 41 17.78 -13.53 -2.57
C ALA A 41 18.72 -14.24 -1.59
N LEU A 42 18.28 -14.50 -0.36
CA LEU A 42 19.08 -15.23 0.64
C LEU A 42 19.38 -16.66 0.20
N ASN A 43 18.39 -17.36 -0.35
CA ASN A 43 18.58 -18.73 -0.83
C ASN A 43 19.53 -18.80 -2.04
N ASN A 44 19.54 -17.77 -2.88
CA ASN A 44 20.41 -17.68 -4.05
C ASN A 44 21.80 -17.07 -3.74
N ALA A 45 21.97 -16.40 -2.59
CA ALA A 45 23.25 -15.81 -2.19
C ALA A 45 24.35 -16.87 -1.99
N LEU A 46 23.98 -18.07 -1.50
CA LEU A 46 24.90 -19.20 -1.36
C LEU A 46 25.31 -19.83 -2.70
N GLN A 47 24.58 -19.54 -3.77
CA GLN A 47 24.83 -20.07 -5.12
C GLN A 47 25.54 -19.04 -6.03
N GLU A 48 26.02 -17.93 -5.46
CA GLU A 48 26.66 -16.82 -6.19
C GLU A 48 25.81 -16.26 -7.35
N ASN A 49 24.48 -16.42 -7.28
CA ASN A 49 23.57 -16.00 -8.33
C ASN A 49 23.25 -14.51 -8.21
N LEU A 50 24.24 -13.68 -8.58
CA LEU A 50 24.17 -12.22 -8.54
C LEU A 50 23.04 -11.65 -9.40
N ASN A 51 22.72 -12.30 -10.52
CA ASN A 51 21.62 -11.88 -11.39
C ASN A 51 20.28 -11.88 -10.65
N PHE A 52 20.03 -12.94 -9.88
CA PHE A 52 18.81 -13.03 -9.07
C PHE A 52 18.79 -11.94 -8.00
N ALA A 53 19.91 -11.74 -7.29
CA ALA A 53 20.01 -10.73 -6.23
C ALA A 53 19.79 -9.30 -6.75
N ILE A 54 20.36 -8.95 -7.91
CA ILE A 54 20.16 -7.63 -8.52
C ILE A 54 18.72 -7.46 -8.98
N THR A 55 18.13 -8.50 -9.60
CA THR A 55 16.74 -8.45 -10.09
C THR A 55 15.76 -8.24 -8.94
N THR A 56 15.93 -8.99 -7.84
CA THR A 56 15.07 -8.82 -6.67
C THR A 56 15.31 -7.50 -5.95
N ALA A 57 16.55 -7.01 -5.87
CA ALA A 57 16.83 -5.69 -5.30
C ALA A 57 16.16 -4.55 -6.08
N VAL A 58 16.25 -4.57 -7.42
CA VAL A 58 15.58 -3.57 -8.28
C VAL A 58 14.06 -3.70 -8.17
N GLY A 59 13.53 -4.92 -8.22
CA GLY A 59 12.10 -5.18 -8.01
C GLY A 59 11.61 -4.67 -6.66
N SER A 60 12.39 -4.88 -5.60
CA SER A 60 12.12 -4.35 -4.26
C SER A 60 12.05 -2.82 -4.24
N LEU A 61 12.97 -2.13 -4.93
CA LEU A 61 12.90 -0.66 -5.03
C LEU A 61 11.62 -0.21 -5.75
N VAL A 62 11.25 -0.86 -6.86
CA VAL A 62 10.02 -0.55 -7.60
C VAL A 62 8.79 -0.70 -6.71
N PHE A 63 8.66 -1.82 -5.98
CA PHE A 63 7.53 -2.04 -5.08
C PHE A 63 7.53 -1.08 -3.89
N ALA A 64 8.69 -0.65 -3.39
CA ALA A 64 8.78 0.36 -2.34
C ALA A 64 8.25 1.72 -2.83
N PHE A 65 8.69 2.18 -4.00
CA PHE A 65 8.18 3.41 -4.60
C PHE A 65 6.70 3.32 -4.96
N ALA A 66 6.26 2.18 -5.50
CA ALA A 66 4.85 1.94 -5.79
C ALA A 66 3.99 1.99 -4.51
N SER A 67 4.50 1.49 -3.39
CA SER A 67 3.83 1.57 -2.08
C SER A 67 3.64 3.03 -1.66
N PHE A 68 4.69 3.86 -1.72
CA PHE A 68 4.59 5.28 -1.40
C PHE A 68 3.65 6.03 -2.35
N TRP A 69 3.71 5.71 -3.64
CA TRP A 69 2.81 6.30 -4.63
C TRP A 69 1.35 5.95 -4.37
N LEU A 70 1.06 4.71 -3.97
CA LEU A 70 -0.28 4.25 -3.65
C LEU A 70 -0.90 4.99 -2.46
N LEU A 71 -0.09 5.39 -1.47
CA LEU A 71 -0.56 6.17 -0.32
C LEU A 71 -1.17 7.52 -0.73
N ARG A 72 -0.84 8.06 -1.91
CA ARG A 72 -1.48 9.27 -2.46
C ARG A 72 -2.99 9.09 -2.69
N TYR A 73 -3.45 7.86 -2.86
CA TYR A 73 -4.85 7.54 -3.11
C TYR A 73 -5.63 7.21 -1.83
N LEU A 74 -5.01 7.33 -0.64
CA LEU A 74 -5.69 7.09 0.63
C LEU A 74 -6.85 8.11 0.78
N PRO A 75 -8.09 7.65 1.04
CA PRO A 75 -9.20 8.58 1.15
C PRO A 75 -9.13 9.40 2.43
N ASP A 76 -9.67 10.62 2.38
CA ASP A 76 -9.77 11.49 3.54
C ASP A 76 -10.66 10.87 4.63
N PRO A 77 -10.32 11.08 5.92
CA PRO A 77 -11.15 10.63 7.02
C PRO A 77 -12.50 11.35 7.00
N ILE A 78 -13.59 10.58 7.11
CA ILE A 78 -14.98 11.07 7.08
C ILE A 78 -15.23 12.12 8.18
N LYS A 79 -14.56 11.99 9.34
CA LYS A 79 -14.57 13.00 10.40
C LYS A 79 -13.20 13.63 10.54
N LYS A 80 -13.07 14.91 10.16
CA LYS A 80 -11.88 15.70 10.53
C LYS A 80 -11.88 15.87 12.05
N ARG A 81 -10.86 15.34 12.72
CA ARG A 81 -10.62 15.57 14.15
C ARG A 81 -10.50 17.08 14.38
N LYS A 82 -11.44 17.67 15.13
CA LYS A 82 -11.31 19.08 15.55
C LYS A 82 -9.99 19.20 16.31
N LYS A 83 -9.06 20.01 15.81
CA LYS A 83 -7.91 20.47 16.61
C LYS A 83 -8.49 21.21 17.81
N LYS A 84 -8.20 20.71 19.01
CA LYS A 84 -8.37 21.47 20.26
C LYS A 84 -7.28 22.51 20.33
#